data_AF-A0A7S3USX3-F1
#
_entry.id   AF-A0A7S3USX3-F1
#
_cell.length_a   1.000
_cell.length_b   1.000
_cell.length_c   1.000
_cell.angle_alpha   90.00
_cell.angle_beta   90.00
_cell.angle_gamma   90.00
#
_symmetry.space_group_name_H-M   'P 1'
#
loop_
_entity.id
_entity.type
_entity.pdbx_description
1 polymer ?
#
loop_
_entity_poly.entity_id
_entity_poly.type
_entity_poly.pdbx_seq_one_letter_code
_entity_poly.pdbx_strand_id
1 'polypeptide(L)'
;RQLRLPLIKPQSGHKILWDIFVGGLILYSVLMIPLQIAFLEEALFPSPMFWIDALVDLCFGVDIALTFVTAYMDDDRMECSYKKIAKRYFKTWFTIDFFSTFPSDRIVPLILVGIDGAGKSAVRSIKLIKILRMFRLLKLLRLARLKRKFEHLELARHVSPSVQRLVLLLGYILFVAHLISCMWFVTNECATAADCAGDAACLAEQTWDTCGDVDSLASQYLAAFY
;
A
#
# COMPACT_ATOMS: atom_id res chain seq x y z
N ARG A 1 35.91 16.45 10.25
CA ARG A 1 35.35 16.76 8.91
C ARG A 1 33.85 16.46 8.95
N GLN A 2 33.00 17.42 9.30
CA GLN A 2 31.55 17.22 9.35
C GLN A 2 31.01 17.33 7.91
N LEU A 3 30.71 16.20 7.28
CA LEU A 3 29.97 16.16 6.02
C LEU A 3 28.56 16.69 6.30
N ARG A 4 28.35 17.99 6.09
CA ARG A 4 27.02 18.61 6.11
C ARG A 4 26.35 18.23 4.80
N LEU A 5 25.60 17.12 4.81
CA LEU A 5 24.65 16.82 3.73
C LEU A 5 23.73 18.04 3.54
N PRO A 6 23.34 18.39 2.31
CA PRO A 6 22.44 19.51 2.08
C PRO A 6 21.09 19.20 2.74
N LEU A 7 20.76 19.94 3.79
CA LEU A 7 19.49 19.81 4.49
C LEU A 7 18.38 20.35 3.58
N ILE A 8 17.40 19.50 3.27
CA ILE A 8 16.31 19.88 2.36
C ILE A 8 15.30 20.70 3.14
N LYS A 9 15.11 21.96 2.72
CA LYS A 9 14.07 22.83 3.29
C LYS A 9 12.69 22.29 2.90
N PRO A 10 11.75 22.15 3.85
CA PRO A 10 10.42 21.61 3.58
C PRO A 10 9.59 22.48 2.62
N GLN A 11 9.89 23.78 2.51
CA GLN A 11 9.22 24.72 1.60
C GLN A 11 9.86 24.79 0.19
N SER A 12 10.84 23.95 -0.12
CA SER A 12 11.41 23.93 -1.48
C SER A 12 10.43 23.28 -2.47
N GLY A 13 10.25 23.89 -3.64
CA GLY A 13 9.34 23.39 -4.69
C GLY A 13 9.63 21.94 -5.09
N HIS A 14 10.91 21.55 -5.13
CA HIS A 14 11.34 20.18 -5.42
C HIS A 14 10.86 19.17 -4.37
N LYS A 15 10.85 19.54 -3.08
CA LYS A 15 10.37 18.66 -2.00
C LYS A 15 8.86 18.50 -2.05
N ILE A 16 8.14 19.57 -2.36
CA ILE A 16 6.70 19.54 -2.55
C ILE A 16 6.34 18.63 -3.73
N LEU A 17 7.02 18.78 -4.87
CA LEU A 17 6.80 17.93 -6.04
C LEU A 17 7.08 16.45 -5.74
N TRP A 18 8.18 16.17 -5.03
CA TRP A 18 8.49 14.81 -4.57
C TRP A 18 7.40 14.25 -3.64
N ASP A 19 6.90 15.06 -2.71
CA ASP A 19 5.82 14.65 -1.80
C ASP A 19 4.51 14.38 -2.54
N ILE A 20 4.19 15.13 -3.60
CA ILE A 20 3.06 14.86 -4.50
C ILE A 20 3.27 13.54 -5.25
N PHE A 21 4.47 13.33 -5.81
CA PHE A 21 4.82 12.11 -6.52
C PHE A 21 4.68 10.87 -5.62
N VAL A 22 5.24 10.91 -4.41
CA VAL A 22 5.10 9.85 -3.41
C VAL A 22 3.64 9.67 -3.01
N GLY A 23 2.87 10.76 -2.86
CA GLY A 23 1.44 10.69 -2.61
C GLY A 23 0.68 9.90 -3.69
N GLY A 24 1.00 10.15 -4.96
CA GLY A 24 0.46 9.39 -6.10
C GLY A 24 0.83 7.90 -6.05
N LEU A 25 2.09 7.59 -5.72
CA LEU A 25 2.53 6.19 -5.55
C LEU A 25 1.76 5.48 -4.43
N ILE A 26 1.48 6.16 -3.31
CA ILE A 26 0.68 5.57 -2.22
C ILE A 26 -0.74 5.29 -2.68
N LEU A 27 -1.36 6.22 -3.41
CA LEU A 27 -2.71 6.03 -3.94
C LEU A 27 -2.77 4.83 -4.90
N TYR A 28 -1.79 4.72 -5.81
CA TYR A 28 -1.64 3.57 -6.69
C TYR A 28 -1.53 2.27 -5.89
N SER A 29 -0.61 2.19 -4.92
CA SER A 29 -0.44 0.98 -4.10
C SER A 29 -1.74 0.61 -3.38
N VAL A 30 -2.43 1.58 -2.79
CA VAL A 30 -3.63 1.34 -1.98
C VAL A 30 -4.80 0.79 -2.80
N LEU A 31 -4.90 1.13 -4.09
CA LEU A 31 -5.89 0.56 -5.01
C LEU A 31 -5.44 -0.80 -5.57
N MET A 32 -4.15 -0.96 -5.87
CA MET A 32 -3.64 -2.19 -6.45
C MET A 32 -3.54 -3.32 -5.42
N ILE A 33 -3.25 -3.04 -4.14
CA ILE A 33 -3.06 -4.07 -3.12
C ILE A 33 -4.33 -4.94 -2.91
N PRO A 34 -5.53 -4.38 -2.67
CA PRO A 34 -6.76 -5.17 -2.52
C PRO A 34 -7.07 -5.96 -3.79
N LEU A 35 -6.90 -5.34 -4.95
CA LEU A 35 -7.10 -5.97 -6.26
C LEU A 35 -6.14 -7.15 -6.48
N GLN A 36 -4.88 -7.01 -6.10
CA GLN A 36 -3.88 -8.08 -6.14
C GLN A 36 -4.17 -9.19 -5.13
N ILE A 37 -4.79 -8.89 -3.99
CA ILE A 37 -5.17 -9.91 -2.99
C ILE A 37 -6.41 -10.68 -3.45
N ALA A 38 -7.33 -10.00 -4.13
CA ALA A 38 -8.61 -10.55 -4.57
C ALA A 38 -8.53 -11.30 -5.89
N PHE A 39 -7.84 -10.77 -6.90
CA PHE A 39 -7.94 -11.28 -8.28
C PHE A 39 -6.62 -11.84 -8.84
N LEU A 40 -5.47 -11.55 -8.22
CA LEU A 40 -4.17 -12.04 -8.72
C LEU A 40 -3.57 -13.05 -7.75
N GLU A 41 -3.85 -14.34 -7.99
CA GLU A 41 -3.28 -15.41 -7.16
C GLU A 41 -1.78 -15.66 -7.36
N GLU A 42 -1.13 -15.15 -8.43
CA GLU A 42 0.28 -15.48 -8.69
C GLU A 42 1.14 -14.27 -9.05
N ALA A 43 1.49 -13.47 -8.04
CA ALA A 43 2.61 -12.53 -8.13
C ALA A 43 3.97 -13.21 -7.78
N LEU A 44 4.07 -14.54 -7.92
CA LEU A 44 5.18 -15.32 -7.39
C LEU A 44 6.41 -15.37 -8.31
N PHE A 45 6.27 -15.24 -9.64
CA PHE A 45 7.37 -15.35 -10.62
C PHE A 45 7.13 -14.45 -11.86
N PRO A 46 8.15 -14.11 -12.67
CA PRO A 46 8.40 -12.75 -13.14
C PRO A 46 7.34 -12.24 -14.12
N SER A 47 6.34 -11.52 -13.60
CA SER A 47 5.42 -10.71 -14.39
C SER A 47 5.92 -9.25 -14.45
N PRO A 48 5.53 -8.47 -15.47
CA PRO A 48 5.85 -7.04 -15.53
C PRO A 48 5.40 -6.27 -14.27
N MET A 49 4.30 -6.70 -13.65
CA MET A 49 3.77 -6.12 -12.41
C MET A 49 4.72 -6.28 -11.22
N PHE A 50 5.46 -7.39 -11.15
CA PHE A 50 6.45 -7.61 -10.10
C PHE A 50 7.54 -6.54 -10.08
N TRP A 51 8.02 -6.13 -11.26
CA TRP A 51 9.05 -5.10 -11.40
C TRP A 51 8.51 -3.71 -11.06
N ILE A 52 7.27 -3.42 -11.43
CA ILE A 52 6.59 -2.17 -11.07
C ILE A 52 6.46 -2.08 -9.55
N ASP A 53 5.96 -3.14 -8.90
CA ASP A 53 5.83 -3.17 -7.45
C ASP A 53 7.20 -3.06 -6.75
N ALA A 54 8.26 -3.64 -7.32
CA ALA A 54 9.61 -3.53 -6.78
C ALA A 54 10.15 -2.10 -6.87
N LEU A 55 9.92 -1.43 -8.00
CA LEU A 55 10.30 -0.03 -8.20
C LEU A 55 9.54 0.89 -7.24
N VAL A 56 8.23 0.66 -7.07
CA VAL A 56 7.38 1.41 -6.14
C VAL A 56 7.87 1.23 -4.70
N ASP A 57 8.16 0.00 -4.28
CA ASP A 57 8.73 -0.30 -2.96
C ASP A 57 10.10 0.39 -2.76
N LEU A 58 10.96 0.41 -3.79
CA LEU A 58 12.24 1.12 -3.75
C LEU A 58 12.05 2.64 -3.59
N CYS A 59 11.13 3.25 -4.33
CA CYS A 59 10.80 4.67 -4.20
C CYS A 59 10.35 5.02 -2.77
N PHE A 60 9.58 4.13 -2.12
CA PHE A 60 9.21 4.33 -0.72
C PHE A 60 10.40 4.23 0.24
N GLY A 61 11.33 3.32 0.00
CA GLY A 61 12.58 3.24 0.76
C GLY A 61 13.40 4.53 0.64
N VAL A 62 13.52 5.08 -0.57
CA VAL A 62 14.18 6.37 -0.81
C VAL A 62 13.46 7.49 -0.07
N ASP A 63 12.13 7.51 -0.07
CA ASP A 63 11.37 8.54 0.62
C ASP A 63 11.49 8.48 2.15
N ILE A 64 11.61 7.29 2.73
CA ILE A 64 11.98 7.12 4.14
C ILE A 64 13.37 7.74 4.40
N ALA A 65 14.36 7.44 3.54
CA ALA A 65 15.70 8.02 3.66
C ALA A 65 15.70 9.55 3.56
N LEU A 66 14.92 10.11 2.62
CA LEU A 66 14.74 11.56 2.47
C LEU A 66 14.05 12.18 3.68
N THR A 67 13.16 11.45 4.35
CA THR A 67 12.50 11.92 5.57
C THR A 67 13.50 12.14 6.73
N PHE A 68 14.57 11.36 6.80
CA PHE A 68 15.66 11.58 7.78
C PHE A 68 16.51 12.82 7.49
N VAL A 69 16.53 13.29 6.24
CA VAL A 69 17.32 14.44 5.77
C VAL A 69 16.49 15.73 5.69
N THR A 70 15.15 15.62 5.81
CA THR A 70 14.23 16.75 5.74
C THR A 70 14.11 17.44 7.10
N ALA A 71 14.30 18.76 7.12
CA ALA A 71 14.14 19.57 8.34
C ALA A 71 12.67 19.62 8.79
N TYR A 72 12.44 19.77 10.10
CA TYR A 72 11.11 20.03 10.65
C TYR A 72 11.08 21.35 11.42
N MET A 73 9.89 21.93 11.53
CA MET A 73 9.62 23.12 12.34
C MET A 73 9.16 22.68 13.74
N ASP A 74 9.84 23.15 14.78
CA ASP A 74 9.44 22.99 16.19
C ASP A 74 9.26 24.39 16.78
N ASP A 75 8.05 24.74 17.22
CA ASP A 75 7.75 26.04 17.86
C ASP A 75 8.41 27.26 17.18
N ASP A 76 8.16 27.41 15.88
CA ASP A 76 8.69 28.49 15.01
C ASP A 76 10.21 28.49 14.77
N ARG A 77 10.94 27.51 15.29
CA ARG A 77 12.38 27.31 15.02
C ARG A 77 12.59 26.12 14.09
N MET A 78 13.37 26.35 13.02
CA MET A 78 13.77 25.29 12.10
C MET A 78 14.88 24.44 12.75
N GLU A 79 14.57 23.19 13.09
CA GLU A 79 15.55 22.27 13.67
C GLU A 79 16.25 21.49 12.56
N CYS A 80 17.54 21.78 12.39
CA CYS A 80 18.38 21.22 11.34
C CYS A 80 19.24 20.04 11.82
N SER A 81 19.15 19.67 13.10
CA SER A 81 19.94 18.57 13.67
C SER A 81 19.41 17.20 13.30
N TYR A 82 20.13 16.47 12.44
CA TYR A 82 19.83 15.08 12.05
C TYR A 82 19.53 14.17 13.25
N LYS A 83 20.24 14.32 14.37
CA LYS A 83 20.03 13.49 15.57
C LYS A 83 18.65 13.70 16.19
N LYS A 84 18.16 14.95 16.22
CA LYS A 84 16.82 15.28 16.74
C LYS A 84 15.73 14.84 15.78
N ILE A 85 15.94 15.07 14.48
CA ILE A 85 15.06 14.61 13.40
C ILE A 85 14.87 13.09 13.49
N ALA A 86 15.98 12.34 13.51
CA ALA A 86 15.96 10.89 13.61
C ALA A 86 15.27 10.42 14.89
N LYS A 87 15.63 10.96 16.07
CA LYS A 87 15.03 10.54 17.35
C LYS A 87 13.51 10.74 17.40
N ARG A 88 13.02 11.88 16.89
CA ARG A 88 11.59 12.16 16.81
C ARG A 88 10.90 11.22 15.83
N TYR A 89 11.47 11.03 14.64
CA TYR A 89 10.92 10.16 13.62
C TYR A 89 10.88 8.68 14.06
N PHE A 90 11.95 8.19 14.70
CA PHE A 90 12.00 6.85 15.30
C PHE A 90 10.91 6.62 16.35
N LYS A 91 10.63 7.61 17.20
CA LYS A 91 9.65 7.48 18.28
C LYS A 91 8.20 7.51 17.80
N THR A 92 7.91 8.13 16.66
CA THR A 92 6.54 8.39 16.22
C THR A 92 6.10 7.58 15.01
N TRP A 93 6.95 7.41 13.99
CA TRP A 93 6.48 6.96 12.67
C TRP A 93 7.38 5.95 11.96
N PHE A 94 8.67 5.89 12.30
CA PHE A 94 9.60 4.98 11.65
C PHE A 94 9.13 3.53 11.69
N THR A 95 8.58 3.06 12.82
CA THR A 95 8.11 1.68 12.94
C THR A 95 7.02 1.36 11.92
N ILE A 96 6.02 2.23 11.79
CA ILE A 96 4.91 2.08 10.84
C ILE A 96 5.43 2.13 9.39
N ASP A 97 6.28 3.11 9.08
CA ASP A 97 6.82 3.30 7.74
C ASP A 97 7.76 2.13 7.36
N PHE A 98 8.53 1.60 8.31
CA PHE A 98 9.41 0.45 8.13
C PHE A 98 8.63 -0.84 7.88
N PHE A 99 7.65 -1.18 8.73
CA PHE A 99 6.85 -2.39 8.56
C PHE A 99 5.99 -2.37 7.29
N SER A 100 5.54 -1.19 6.86
CA SER A 100 4.75 -1.07 5.63
C SER A 100 5.59 -1.08 4.34
N THR A 101 6.88 -0.75 4.41
CA THR A 101 7.81 -0.74 3.26
C THR A 101 8.65 -2.02 3.18
N PHE A 102 8.62 -2.84 4.23
CA PHE A 102 9.35 -4.10 4.25
C PHE A 102 8.81 -5.06 3.17
N PRO A 103 9.64 -5.55 2.23
CA PRO A 103 9.22 -6.42 1.12
C PRO A 103 9.00 -7.86 1.61
N SER A 104 8.11 -8.02 2.59
CA SER A 104 7.76 -9.30 3.21
C SER A 104 7.19 -10.31 2.21
N ASP A 105 6.49 -9.83 1.19
CA ASP A 105 5.94 -10.65 0.09
C ASP A 105 6.99 -11.44 -0.68
N ARG A 106 8.23 -10.93 -0.77
CA ARG A 106 9.32 -11.56 -1.53
C ARG A 106 10.23 -12.39 -0.64
N ILE A 107 10.45 -11.92 0.59
CA ILE A 107 11.36 -12.54 1.55
C ILE A 107 10.75 -13.81 2.14
N VAL A 108 9.44 -13.81 2.47
CA VAL A 108 8.79 -14.95 3.13
C VAL A 108 8.78 -16.20 2.24
N PRO A 109 8.40 -16.15 0.94
CA PRO A 109 8.47 -17.31 0.07
C PRO A 109 9.92 -17.81 -0.13
N LEU A 110 10.88 -16.90 -0.32
CA LEU A 110 12.29 -17.24 -0.50
C LEU A 110 12.88 -17.96 0.71
N ILE A 111 12.58 -17.50 1.93
CA ILE A 111 13.03 -18.14 3.17
C ILE A 111 12.34 -19.50 3.35
N LEU A 112 11.05 -19.60 3.00
CA LEU A 112 10.27 -20.82 3.17
C LEU A 112 10.73 -21.95 2.24
N VAL A 113 11.09 -21.62 0.99
CA VAL A 113 11.69 -22.56 0.02
C VAL A 113 13.06 -23.06 0.50
N GLY A 114 13.77 -22.28 1.32
CA GLY A 114 15.04 -22.71 1.93
C GLY A 114 14.89 -23.65 3.14
N ILE A 115 13.68 -23.84 3.68
CA ILE A 115 13.41 -24.62 4.91
C ILE A 115 12.51 -25.84 4.63
N ASP A 116 12.51 -26.34 3.39
CA ASP A 116 11.68 -27.49 2.96
C ASP A 116 11.69 -28.65 3.97
N GLY A 117 10.49 -28.98 4.49
CA GLY A 117 10.29 -30.12 5.37
C GLY A 117 8.97 -30.21 6.14
N ALA A 118 8.12 -29.17 6.17
CA ALA A 118 6.87 -29.22 6.93
C ALA A 118 5.66 -28.70 6.14
N GLY A 119 4.98 -29.61 5.42
CA GLY A 119 3.77 -29.36 4.62
C GLY A 119 2.54 -28.81 5.38
N LYS A 120 2.67 -28.45 6.67
CA LYS A 120 1.65 -27.73 7.45
C LYS A 120 1.88 -26.22 7.53
N SER A 121 3.08 -25.73 7.17
CA SER A 121 3.41 -24.30 7.18
C SER A 121 2.95 -23.56 5.92
N ALA A 122 2.80 -24.23 4.77
CA ALA A 122 2.46 -23.56 3.50
C ALA A 122 1.13 -22.78 3.56
N VAL A 123 0.08 -23.36 4.13
CA VAL A 123 -1.25 -22.70 4.26
C VAL A 123 -1.21 -21.55 5.29
N ARG A 124 -0.43 -21.70 6.38
CA ARG A 124 -0.22 -20.62 7.36
C ARG A 124 0.58 -19.46 6.74
N SER A 125 1.56 -19.78 5.90
CA SER A 125 2.38 -18.81 5.17
C SER A 125 1.56 -17.98 4.19
N ILE A 126 0.60 -18.58 3.47
CA ILE A 126 -0.30 -17.83 2.56
C ILE A 126 -1.16 -16.82 3.34
N LYS A 127 -1.75 -17.22 4.48
CA LYS A 127 -2.50 -16.29 5.34
C LYS A 127 -1.63 -15.16 5.88
N LEU A 128 -0.42 -15.47 6.31
CA LEU A 128 0.54 -14.46 6.77
C LEU A 128 0.96 -13.51 5.65
N ILE A 129 1.19 -14.00 4.43
CA ILE A 129 1.48 -13.16 3.25
C ILE A 129 0.32 -12.20 2.97
N LYS A 130 -0.95 -12.69 2.97
CA LYS A 130 -2.12 -11.82 2.79
C LYS A 130 -2.22 -10.74 3.88
N ILE A 131 -2.00 -11.10 5.15
CA ILE A 131 -1.98 -10.13 6.27
C ILE A 131 -0.82 -9.13 6.13
N LEU A 132 0.36 -9.59 5.70
CA LEU A 132 1.53 -8.76 5.45
C LEU A 132 1.30 -7.74 4.32
N ARG A 133 0.55 -8.11 3.27
CA ARG A 133 0.09 -7.15 2.26
C ARG A 133 -0.88 -6.12 2.84
N MET A 134 -1.78 -6.51 3.73
CA MET A 134 -2.69 -5.55 4.39
C MET A 134 -1.94 -4.52 5.23
N PHE A 135 -0.81 -4.86 5.85
CA PHE A 135 0.03 -3.88 6.57
C PHE A 135 0.54 -2.75 5.66
N ARG A 136 0.66 -2.97 4.33
CA ARG A 136 0.99 -1.91 3.37
C ARG A 136 -0.10 -0.83 3.32
N LEU A 137 -1.36 -1.11 3.70
CA LEU A 137 -2.43 -0.12 3.79
C LEU A 137 -2.20 0.92 4.89
N LEU A 138 -1.35 0.62 5.89
CA LEU A 138 -0.95 1.60 6.91
C LEU A 138 -0.25 2.83 6.29
N LYS A 139 0.26 2.72 5.05
CA LYS A 139 0.77 3.86 4.28
C LYS A 139 -0.27 4.97 4.08
N LEU A 140 -1.57 4.68 4.17
CA LEU A 140 -2.65 5.68 4.16
C LEU A 140 -2.50 6.74 5.26
N LEU A 141 -1.95 6.37 6.42
CA LEU A 141 -1.65 7.32 7.50
C LEU A 141 -0.67 8.40 7.07
N ARG A 142 0.17 8.10 6.07
CA ARG A 142 1.09 9.06 5.48
C ARG A 142 0.36 10.07 4.60
N LEU A 143 -0.63 9.66 3.81
CA LEU A 143 -1.49 10.58 3.06
C LEU A 143 -2.27 11.50 4.00
N ALA A 144 -2.80 10.96 5.10
CA ALA A 144 -3.49 11.76 6.11
C ALA A 144 -2.58 12.85 6.71
N ARG A 145 -1.30 12.54 6.95
CA ARG A 145 -0.29 13.51 7.40
C ARG A 145 0.11 14.49 6.30
N LEU A 146 0.27 14.01 5.08
CA LEU A 146 0.65 14.82 3.93
C LEU A 146 -0.43 15.86 3.64
N LYS A 147 -1.70 15.48 3.74
CA LYS A 147 -2.85 16.40 3.70
C LYS A 147 -2.70 17.53 4.73
N ARG A 148 -2.39 17.22 6.00
CA ARG A 148 -2.16 18.25 7.03
C ARG A 148 -1.01 19.18 6.68
N LYS A 149 0.06 18.67 6.06
CA LYS A 149 1.17 19.50 5.56
C LYS A 149 0.73 20.41 4.40
N PHE A 150 -0.09 19.89 3.48
CA PHE A 150 -0.67 20.65 2.38
C PHE A 150 -1.66 21.73 2.83
N GLU A 151 -2.38 21.53 3.93
CA GLU A 151 -3.25 22.57 4.49
C GLU A 151 -2.48 23.83 4.91
N HIS A 152 -1.17 23.73 5.20
CA HIS A 152 -0.30 24.87 5.49
C HIS A 152 0.36 25.49 4.25
N LEU A 153 0.21 24.88 3.07
CA LEU A 153 0.74 25.44 1.82
C LEU A 153 -0.23 26.49 1.25
N GLU A 154 0.32 27.62 0.84
CA GLU A 154 -0.46 28.77 0.33
C GLU A 154 -1.30 28.41 -0.92
N LEU A 155 -0.89 27.42 -1.71
CA LEU A 155 -1.68 26.92 -2.85
C LEU A 155 -3.01 26.27 -2.43
N ALA A 156 -3.08 25.62 -1.26
CA ALA A 156 -4.32 25.04 -0.77
C ALA A 156 -5.32 26.12 -0.30
N ARG A 157 -4.83 27.33 -0.02
CA ARG A 157 -5.63 28.47 0.46
C ARG A 157 -6.57 29.03 -0.60
N HIS A 158 -6.29 28.80 -1.88
CA HIS A 158 -7.13 29.25 -3.00
C HIS A 158 -8.36 28.36 -3.25
N VAL A 159 -8.37 27.13 -2.73
CA VAL A 159 -9.52 26.23 -2.83
C VAL A 159 -10.40 26.42 -1.60
N SER A 160 -11.72 26.49 -1.79
CA SER A 160 -12.62 26.61 -0.65
C SER A 160 -12.50 25.35 0.24
N PRO A 161 -12.36 25.51 1.57
CA PRO A 161 -12.21 24.38 2.49
C PRO A 161 -13.34 23.35 2.37
N SER A 162 -14.54 23.82 2.01
CA SER A 162 -15.71 22.97 1.78
C SER A 162 -15.54 22.05 0.58
N VAL A 163 -15.01 22.54 -0.55
CA VAL A 163 -14.75 21.72 -1.74
C VAL A 163 -13.66 20.69 -1.47
N GLN A 164 -12.59 21.08 -0.79
CA GLN A 164 -11.52 20.15 -0.41
C GLN A 164 -12.05 19.00 0.47
N ARG A 165 -12.91 19.32 1.45
CA ARG A 165 -13.55 18.31 2.31
C ARG A 165 -14.47 17.40 1.50
N LEU A 166 -15.26 17.95 0.59
CA LEU A 166 -16.18 17.18 -0.26
C LEU A 166 -15.44 16.20 -1.17
N VAL A 167 -14.39 16.64 -1.86
CA VAL A 167 -13.58 15.78 -2.74
C VAL A 167 -12.94 14.64 -1.96
N LEU A 168 -12.42 14.92 -0.76
CA LEU A 168 -11.81 13.90 0.08
C LEU A 168 -12.83 12.92 0.65
N LEU A 169 -14.02 13.40 1.02
CA LEU A 169 -15.11 12.54 1.47
C LEU A 169 -15.56 11.61 0.34
N LEU A 170 -15.75 12.14 -0.87
CA LEU A 170 -16.11 11.35 -2.04
C LEU A 170 -15.04 10.29 -2.35
N GLY A 171 -13.77 10.69 -2.35
CA GLY A 171 -12.65 9.75 -2.53
C GLY A 171 -12.60 8.67 -1.45
N TYR A 172 -12.90 9.01 -0.20
CA TYR A 172 -12.98 8.04 0.90
C TYR A 172 -14.12 7.03 0.70
N ILE A 173 -15.31 7.49 0.30
CA ILE A 173 -16.45 6.61 0.03
C ILE A 173 -16.14 5.65 -1.12
N LEU A 174 -15.59 6.16 -2.23
CA LEU A 174 -15.19 5.34 -3.37
C LEU A 174 -14.13 4.30 -2.98
N PHE A 175 -13.17 4.68 -2.14
CA PHE A 175 -12.15 3.76 -1.65
C PHE A 175 -12.73 2.66 -0.76
N VAL A 176 -13.64 3.00 0.16
CA VAL A 176 -14.32 2.00 1.00
C VAL A 176 -15.18 1.07 0.14
N ALA A 177 -15.90 1.59 -0.86
CA ALA A 177 -16.65 0.76 -1.79
C ALA A 177 -15.77 -0.25 -2.53
N HIS A 178 -14.61 0.20 -3.03
CA HIS A 178 -13.59 -0.67 -3.64
C HIS A 178 -13.07 -1.75 -2.67
N LEU A 179 -12.81 -1.40 -1.41
CA LEU A 179 -12.37 -2.39 -0.42
C LEU A 179 -13.46 -3.42 -0.13
N ILE A 180 -14.72 -2.99 0.00
CA ILE A 180 -15.85 -3.88 0.28
C ILE A 180 -16.07 -4.84 -0.90
N SER A 181 -16.02 -4.36 -2.14
CA SER A 181 -16.16 -5.24 -3.32
C SER A 181 -15.01 -6.25 -3.42
N CYS A 182 -13.76 -5.82 -3.18
CA CYS A 182 -12.61 -6.74 -3.14
C CYS A 182 -12.74 -7.76 -2.00
N MET A 183 -13.21 -7.33 -0.83
CA MET A 183 -13.44 -8.24 0.32
C MET A 183 -14.53 -9.27 0.01
N TRP A 184 -15.64 -8.86 -0.59
CA TRP A 184 -16.76 -9.74 -0.95
C TRP A 184 -16.30 -10.86 -1.90
N PHE A 185 -15.51 -10.51 -2.92
CA PHE A 185 -14.94 -11.47 -3.85
C PHE A 185 -14.05 -12.51 -3.14
N VAL A 186 -13.11 -12.06 -2.30
CA VAL A 186 -12.23 -12.94 -1.51
C VAL A 186 -13.03 -13.88 -0.61
N THR A 187 -14.11 -13.39 0.01
CA THR A 187 -14.95 -14.22 0.89
C THR A 187 -15.77 -15.24 0.11
N ASN A 188 -16.27 -14.90 -1.07
CA ASN A 188 -17.03 -15.83 -1.90
C ASN A 188 -16.16 -16.95 -2.44
N GLU A 189 -14.97 -16.64 -2.98
CA GLU A 189 -14.02 -17.67 -3.40
C GLU A 189 -13.60 -18.58 -2.24
N CYS A 190 -13.42 -18.01 -1.04
CA CYS A 190 -13.02 -18.79 0.12
C CYS A 190 -14.17 -19.63 0.71
N ALA A 191 -15.42 -19.18 0.57
CA ALA A 191 -16.61 -19.92 1.00
C ALA A 191 -16.91 -21.08 0.04
N THR A 192 -16.87 -20.84 -1.28
CA THR A 192 -17.04 -21.90 -2.28
C THR A 192 -15.92 -22.94 -2.19
N ALA A 193 -14.67 -22.52 -1.96
CA ALA A 193 -13.56 -23.45 -1.72
C ALA A 193 -13.73 -24.29 -0.44
N ALA A 194 -14.40 -23.77 0.60
CA ALA A 194 -14.67 -24.51 1.84
C ALA A 194 -15.83 -25.51 1.68
N ASP A 195 -16.88 -25.13 0.94
CA ASP A 195 -18.05 -25.97 0.70
C ASP A 195 -17.77 -27.09 -0.31
N CYS A 196 -16.91 -26.85 -1.32
CA CYS A 196 -16.51 -27.87 -2.30
C CYS A 196 -15.26 -28.69 -1.91
N ALA A 197 -14.71 -28.53 -0.69
CA ALA A 197 -13.45 -29.16 -0.24
C ALA A 197 -13.44 -30.71 -0.20
N GLY A 198 -14.54 -31.36 -0.59
CA GLY A 198 -14.67 -32.82 -0.67
C GLY A 198 -15.24 -33.36 -1.98
N ASP A 199 -15.59 -32.52 -2.96
CA ASP A 199 -16.30 -32.97 -4.16
C ASP A 199 -15.78 -32.30 -5.45
N ALA A 200 -15.08 -33.07 -6.28
CA ALA A 200 -14.46 -32.59 -7.52
C ALA A 200 -15.50 -32.14 -8.57
N ALA A 201 -16.74 -32.65 -8.48
CA ALA A 201 -17.85 -32.25 -9.33
C ALA A 201 -18.36 -30.83 -8.99
N CYS A 202 -18.39 -30.45 -7.71
CA CYS A 202 -18.76 -29.12 -7.22
C CYS A 202 -17.81 -28.04 -7.76
N LEU A 203 -16.50 -28.34 -7.76
CA LEU A 203 -15.48 -27.47 -8.35
C LEU A 203 -15.66 -27.31 -9.86
N ALA A 204 -15.97 -28.40 -10.58
CA ALA A 204 -16.16 -28.35 -12.03
C ALA A 204 -17.44 -27.59 -12.40
N GLU A 205 -18.58 -27.87 -11.76
CA GLU A 205 -19.88 -27.25 -12.08
C GLU A 205 -19.90 -25.74 -11.81
N GLN A 206 -19.17 -25.28 -10.78
CA GLN A 206 -19.14 -23.86 -10.42
C GLN A 206 -18.12 -23.02 -11.23
N THR A 207 -17.11 -23.66 -11.83
CA THR A 207 -16.20 -22.99 -12.79
C THR A 207 -16.90 -22.51 -14.06
N TRP A 208 -18.08 -23.05 -14.41
CA TRP A 208 -18.78 -22.71 -15.66
C TRP A 208 -19.98 -21.74 -15.47
N ASP A 209 -20.67 -21.76 -14.32
CA ASP A 209 -21.91 -20.96 -14.15
C ASP A 209 -21.72 -19.56 -13.51
N THR A 210 -20.55 -19.26 -12.91
CA THR A 210 -20.30 -17.94 -12.29
C THR A 210 -19.21 -17.10 -12.97
N CYS A 211 -18.44 -17.69 -13.88
CA CYS A 211 -17.47 -16.97 -14.72
C CYS A 211 -17.81 -17.22 -16.18
N GLY A 212 -18.92 -16.64 -16.66
CA GLY A 212 -19.15 -16.57 -18.11
C GLY A 212 -18.00 -15.81 -18.76
N ASP A 213 -17.19 -16.49 -19.58
CA ASP A 213 -16.15 -15.96 -20.48
C ASP A 213 -15.77 -14.49 -20.25
N VAL A 214 -15.02 -14.23 -19.18
CA VAL A 214 -14.49 -12.89 -18.89
C VAL A 214 -12.99 -12.97 -18.73
N ASP A 215 -12.31 -13.06 -19.88
CA ASP A 215 -10.85 -13.00 -20.03
C ASP A 215 -10.22 -11.67 -19.52
N SER A 216 -11.05 -10.70 -19.12
CA SER A 216 -10.63 -9.36 -18.69
C SER A 216 -10.79 -9.15 -17.19
N LEU A 217 -9.73 -8.61 -16.58
CA LEU A 217 -9.66 -8.23 -15.16
C LEU A 217 -10.72 -7.16 -14.80
N ALA A 218 -11.16 -6.38 -15.78
CA ALA A 218 -12.19 -5.36 -15.59
C ALA A 218 -13.59 -5.96 -15.38
N SER A 219 -13.91 -7.06 -16.05
CA SER A 219 -15.20 -7.73 -15.94
C SER A 219 -15.38 -8.47 -14.61
N GLN A 220 -14.31 -9.12 -14.12
CA GLN A 220 -14.34 -9.77 -12.80
C GLN A 220 -14.52 -8.72 -11.68
N TYR A 221 -13.87 -7.57 -11.80
CA TYR A 221 -14.03 -6.46 -10.87
C TYR A 221 -15.44 -5.85 -10.91
N LEU A 222 -16.04 -5.73 -12.11
CA LEU A 222 -17.41 -5.24 -12.28
C LEU A 222 -18.45 -6.21 -11.70
N ALA A 223 -18.26 -7.52 -11.87
CA ALA A 223 -19.11 -8.55 -11.28
C ALA A 223 -19.03 -8.57 -9.75
N ALA A 224 -17.86 -8.29 -9.16
CA ALA A 224 -17.72 -8.15 -7.71
C ALA A 224 -18.36 -6.88 -7.14
N PHE A 225 -18.63 -5.89 -7.98
CA PHE A 225 -19.21 -4.60 -7.59
C PHE A 225 -20.74 -4.59 -7.65
N TYR A 226 -21.34 -5.45 -8.48
CA TYR A 226 -22.79 -5.53 -8.71
C TYR A 226 -23.42 -6.67 -7.92
#